data_AF-A0A8H7FDC5-F1
#
_entry.id   AF-A0A8H7FDC5-F1
#
_cell.length_a   1.000
_cell.length_b   1.000
_cell.length_c   1.000
_cell.angle_alpha   90.00
_cell.angle_beta   90.00
_cell.angle_gamma   90.00
#
_symmetry.space_group_name_H-M   'P 1'
#
loop_
_entity.id
_entity.type
_entity.pdbx_description
1 polymer ?
#
loop_
_entity_poly.entity_id
_entity_poly.type
_entity_poly.pdbx_seq_one_letter_code
_entity_poly.pdbx_strand_id
1 'polypeptide(L)'
;MSITASLRASGRAAYRDLYRASSVTFAGDERVLRAFREKMRTDALQAQAITDATKFEEQVKLSHEVAELLRKNVVQAYKAPEQPTSGEELWQIQLRDGIEMGDNDTIKSPPPLELNSRRARKQEKEFNSADAASPKPVAPRFYSALKKAHQQRTPPELNEDDLDETFVRDRLAFRRTANLLAVYFLKRRVSIYPVYDQEEPHQLILPFVKLDKIENPGLSKGDLQRAKHNERERRRRKKAKKKALKQERDAIFAPSDKS
;
A
#
# COMPACT_ATOMS: atom_id res chain seq x y z
N MET A 1 45.09 14.95 -1.82
CA MET A 1 45.68 13.65 -2.23
C MET A 1 45.12 13.30 -3.60
N SER A 2 45.97 13.01 -4.58
CA SER A 2 45.53 12.61 -5.92
C SER A 2 45.12 11.12 -5.95
N ILE A 3 44.26 10.76 -6.89
CA ILE A 3 43.78 9.38 -7.05
C ILE A 3 44.94 8.48 -7.51
N THR A 4 45.29 7.48 -6.71
CA THR A 4 46.37 6.52 -7.01
C THR A 4 45.96 5.52 -8.10
N ALA A 5 46.95 4.90 -8.75
CA ALA A 5 46.70 3.90 -9.78
C ALA A 5 45.99 2.64 -9.24
N SER A 6 46.32 2.23 -8.02
CA SER A 6 45.66 1.12 -7.32
C SER A 6 44.18 1.41 -7.07
N LEU A 7 43.86 2.63 -6.64
CA LEU A 7 42.49 3.05 -6.41
C LEU A 7 41.66 3.07 -7.70
N ARG A 8 42.25 3.55 -8.82
CA ARG A 8 41.61 3.44 -10.14
C ARG A 8 41.40 1.99 -10.59
N ALA A 9 42.35 1.10 -10.30
CA ALA A 9 42.19 -0.32 -10.60
C ALA A 9 41.04 -0.95 -9.79
N SER A 10 40.93 -0.59 -8.50
CA SER A 10 39.81 -1.00 -7.64
C SER A 10 38.46 -0.53 -8.20
N GLY A 11 38.36 0.74 -8.63
CA GLY A 11 37.13 1.24 -9.26
C GLY A 11 36.73 0.51 -10.55
N ARG A 12 37.70 0.11 -11.38
CA ARG A 12 37.42 -0.73 -12.56
C ARG A 12 36.94 -2.12 -12.19
N ALA A 13 37.50 -2.70 -11.13
CA ALA A 13 37.07 -4.00 -10.61
C ALA A 13 35.63 -3.92 -10.08
N ALA A 14 35.31 -2.89 -9.29
CA ALA A 14 33.96 -2.64 -8.78
C ALA A 14 32.93 -2.46 -9.90
N TYR A 15 33.27 -1.69 -10.94
CA TYR A 15 32.40 -1.53 -12.12
C TYR A 15 32.11 -2.86 -12.82
N ARG A 16 33.15 -3.69 -13.03
CA ARG A 16 32.99 -5.02 -13.65
C ARG A 16 32.15 -5.95 -12.76
N ASP A 17 32.32 -5.86 -11.45
CA ASP A 17 31.56 -6.65 -10.50
C ASP A 17 30.07 -6.31 -10.54
N LEU A 18 29.75 -5.01 -10.49
CA LEU A 18 28.39 -4.51 -10.60
C LEU A 18 27.75 -4.83 -11.97
N TYR A 19 28.54 -4.80 -13.05
CA TYR A 19 28.07 -5.18 -14.38
C TYR A 19 27.70 -6.66 -14.46
N ARG A 20 28.48 -7.54 -13.82
CA ARG A 20 28.18 -8.97 -13.71
C ARG A 20 26.96 -9.21 -12.85
N ALA A 21 26.88 -8.55 -11.69
CA ALA A 21 25.72 -8.65 -10.80
C ALA A 21 24.43 -8.26 -11.52
N SER A 22 24.39 -7.10 -12.18
CA SER A 22 23.20 -6.64 -12.94
C SER A 22 22.80 -7.58 -14.07
N SER A 23 23.77 -8.18 -14.77
CA SER A 23 23.48 -9.13 -15.85
C SER A 23 22.84 -10.43 -15.34
N VAL A 24 23.19 -10.85 -14.12
CA VAL A 24 22.58 -12.03 -13.47
C VAL A 24 21.23 -11.67 -12.85
N THR A 25 21.09 -10.50 -12.25
CA THR A 25 19.84 -10.11 -11.57
C THR A 25 18.72 -9.77 -12.52
N PHE A 26 19.03 -9.16 -13.66
CA PHE A 26 18.05 -8.69 -14.65
C PHE A 26 18.00 -9.60 -15.89
N ALA A 27 18.35 -10.88 -15.73
CA ALA A 27 18.34 -11.85 -16.81
C ALA A 27 16.90 -12.08 -17.31
N GLY A 28 16.66 -11.79 -18.60
CA GLY A 28 15.33 -11.86 -19.22
C GLY A 28 14.52 -10.54 -19.18
N ASP A 29 15.00 -9.51 -18.48
CA ASP A 29 14.43 -8.16 -18.54
C ASP A 29 15.43 -7.19 -19.18
N GLU A 30 15.49 -7.22 -20.52
CA GLU A 30 16.42 -6.38 -21.28
C GLU A 30 16.18 -4.89 -21.07
N ARG A 31 14.93 -4.48 -20.81
CA ARG A 31 14.59 -3.07 -20.64
C ARG A 31 15.20 -2.51 -19.37
N VAL A 32 15.04 -3.23 -18.26
CA VAL A 32 15.66 -2.85 -16.97
C VAL A 32 17.18 -3.00 -17.04
N LEU A 33 17.68 -4.09 -17.62
CA LEU A 33 19.13 -4.29 -17.76
C LEU A 33 19.80 -3.17 -18.56
N ARG A 34 19.18 -2.72 -19.66
CA ARG A 34 19.70 -1.62 -20.49
C ARG A 34 19.68 -0.29 -19.74
N ALA A 35 18.56 0.06 -19.12
CA ALA A 35 18.44 1.29 -18.33
C ALA A 35 19.46 1.31 -17.17
N PHE A 36 19.65 0.17 -16.50
CA PHE A 36 20.64 0.05 -15.44
C PHE A 36 22.08 0.23 -15.95
N ARG A 37 22.42 -0.40 -17.08
CA ARG A 37 23.75 -0.25 -17.71
C ARG A 37 24.02 1.17 -18.19
N GLU A 38 23.00 1.86 -18.71
CA GLU A 38 23.10 3.27 -19.08
C GLU A 38 23.39 4.13 -17.85
N LYS A 39 22.65 3.94 -16.75
CA LYS A 39 22.91 4.63 -15.48
C LYS A 39 24.31 4.34 -14.93
N MET A 40 24.74 3.07 -14.91
CA MET A 40 26.10 2.71 -14.49
C MET A 40 27.17 3.45 -15.30
N ARG A 41 26.95 3.59 -16.61
CA ARG A 41 27.89 4.29 -17.50
C ARG A 41 27.89 5.79 -17.21
N THR A 42 26.73 6.41 -16.98
CA THR A 42 26.68 7.84 -16.61
C THR A 42 27.36 8.09 -15.27
N ASP A 43 27.12 7.23 -14.28
CA ASP A 43 27.71 7.37 -12.94
C ASP A 43 29.24 7.18 -13.00
N ALA A 44 29.72 6.25 -13.82
CA ALA A 44 31.16 6.06 -14.04
C ALA A 44 31.83 7.24 -14.76
N LEU A 45 31.13 7.91 -15.69
CA LEU A 45 31.63 9.13 -16.33
C LEU A 45 31.68 10.30 -15.34
N GLN A 46 30.68 10.41 -14.47
CA GLN A 46 30.68 11.41 -13.38
C GLN A 46 31.81 11.14 -12.38
N ALA A 47 32.07 9.87 -12.05
CA ALA A 47 33.15 9.46 -11.16
C ALA A 47 34.56 9.85 -11.69
N GLN A 48 34.73 9.94 -13.01
CA GLN A 48 36.00 10.37 -13.61
C GLN A 48 36.29 11.86 -13.37
N ALA A 49 35.26 12.68 -13.15
CA ALA A 49 35.41 14.10 -12.84
C ALA A 49 35.80 14.36 -11.37
N ILE A 50 35.71 13.34 -10.51
CA ILE A 50 36.08 13.46 -9.10
C ILE A 50 37.60 13.51 -8.98
N THR A 51 38.10 14.57 -8.34
CA THR A 51 39.53 14.76 -8.06
C THR A 51 39.92 14.36 -6.64
N ASP A 52 38.93 14.31 -5.73
CA ASP A 52 39.11 13.94 -4.33
C ASP A 52 39.23 12.42 -4.14
N ALA A 53 40.34 11.96 -3.55
CA ALA A 53 40.59 10.52 -3.34
C ALA A 53 39.58 9.84 -2.41
N THR A 54 39.15 10.50 -1.33
CA THR A 54 38.20 9.94 -0.34
C THR A 54 36.82 9.70 -0.95
N LYS A 55 36.29 10.66 -1.70
CA LYS A 55 35.01 10.53 -2.41
C LYS A 55 35.06 9.42 -3.45
N PHE A 56 36.20 9.27 -4.13
CA PHE A 56 36.39 8.19 -5.08
C PHE A 56 36.38 6.83 -4.38
N GLU A 57 37.06 6.67 -3.24
CA GLU A 57 37.02 5.46 -2.42
C GLU A 57 35.59 5.11 -1.95
N GLU A 58 34.83 6.10 -1.49
CA GLU A 58 33.43 5.94 -1.10
C GLU A 58 32.57 5.44 -2.28
N GLN A 59 32.77 5.98 -3.48
CA GLN A 59 32.03 5.54 -4.66
C GLN A 59 32.40 4.12 -5.10
N VAL A 60 33.65 3.72 -4.92
CA VAL A 60 34.08 2.33 -5.14
C VAL A 60 33.40 1.38 -4.15
N LYS A 61 33.36 1.75 -2.86
CA LYS A 61 32.65 0.97 -1.83
C LYS A 61 31.17 0.85 -2.15
N LEU A 62 30.51 1.96 -2.48
CA LEU A 62 29.10 1.98 -2.87
C LEU A 62 28.83 1.04 -4.06
N SER A 63 29.71 1.01 -5.06
CA SER A 63 29.56 0.13 -6.22
C SER A 63 29.59 -1.36 -5.85
N HIS A 64 30.43 -1.74 -4.88
CA HIS A 64 30.46 -3.10 -4.34
C HIS A 64 29.21 -3.42 -3.51
N GLU A 65 28.77 -2.51 -2.65
CA GLU A 65 27.54 -2.68 -1.85
C GLU A 65 26.31 -2.86 -2.73
N VAL A 66 26.19 -2.08 -3.80
CA VAL A 66 25.10 -2.26 -4.78
C VAL A 66 25.20 -3.61 -5.47
N ALA A 67 26.41 -4.09 -5.80
CA ALA A 67 26.60 -5.40 -6.41
C ALA A 67 26.18 -6.55 -5.47
N GLU A 68 26.50 -6.44 -4.18
CA GLU A 68 26.06 -7.39 -3.16
C GLU A 68 24.53 -7.35 -2.96
N LEU A 69 23.96 -6.14 -2.87
CA LEU A 69 22.53 -5.95 -2.73
C LEU A 69 21.77 -6.57 -3.91
N LEU A 70 22.25 -6.37 -5.13
CA LEU A 70 21.68 -6.99 -6.32
C LEU A 70 21.69 -8.53 -6.21
N ARG A 71 22.83 -9.13 -5.84
CA ARG A 71 22.95 -10.59 -5.73
C ARG A 71 22.04 -11.18 -4.67
N LYS A 72 21.99 -10.54 -3.51
CA LYS A 72 21.39 -11.08 -2.28
C LYS A 72 19.92 -10.72 -2.09
N ASN A 73 19.52 -9.51 -2.44
CA ASN A 73 18.22 -8.96 -2.04
C ASN A 73 17.25 -8.77 -3.21
N VAL A 74 17.74 -8.63 -4.44
CA VAL A 74 16.89 -8.33 -5.60
C VAL A 74 16.50 -9.60 -6.33
N VAL A 75 15.20 -9.86 -6.40
CA VAL A 75 14.61 -11.01 -7.08
C VAL A 75 13.66 -10.53 -8.16
N GLN A 76 13.60 -11.22 -9.29
CA GLN A 76 12.68 -10.91 -10.37
C GLN A 76 11.58 -11.95 -10.46
N ALA A 77 10.35 -11.50 -10.72
CA ALA A 77 9.25 -12.35 -11.11
C ALA A 77 8.99 -12.18 -12.61
N TYR A 78 8.79 -13.29 -13.32
CA TYR A 78 8.39 -13.31 -14.72
C TYR A 78 7.09 -14.08 -14.88
N LYS A 79 6.32 -13.74 -15.91
CA LYS A 79 5.07 -14.43 -16.20
C LYS A 79 5.38 -15.86 -16.62
N ALA A 80 4.79 -16.83 -15.94
CA ALA A 80 5.02 -18.23 -16.21
C ALA A 80 4.56 -18.56 -17.64
N PRO A 81 5.30 -19.41 -18.39
CA PRO A 81 4.95 -19.77 -19.76
C PRO A 81 3.65 -20.58 -19.80
N GLU A 82 3.41 -21.40 -18.79
CA GLU A 82 2.18 -22.17 -18.63
C GLU A 82 1.14 -21.33 -17.88
N GLN A 83 0.12 -20.89 -18.59
CA GLN A 83 -1.04 -20.23 -17.97
C GLN A 83 -2.09 -21.28 -17.62
N PRO A 84 -2.64 -21.24 -16.40
CA PRO A 84 -3.70 -22.13 -16.01
C PRO A 84 -4.94 -21.80 -16.84
N THR A 85 -5.67 -22.84 -17.25
CA THR A 85 -6.93 -22.73 -18.02
C THR A 85 -7.98 -21.86 -17.32
N SER A 86 -7.81 -21.61 -16.01
CA SER A 86 -8.67 -20.76 -15.17
C SER A 86 -8.61 -19.25 -15.47
N GLY A 87 -7.77 -18.79 -16.41
CA GLY A 87 -7.65 -17.38 -16.76
C GLY A 87 -6.89 -16.53 -15.74
N GLU A 88 -6.21 -17.16 -14.77
CA GLU A 88 -5.39 -16.48 -13.76
C GLU A 88 -3.94 -16.35 -14.25
N GLU A 89 -3.28 -15.22 -13.97
CA GLU A 89 -1.90 -15.02 -14.36
C GLU A 89 -0.95 -15.69 -13.35
N LEU A 90 -0.21 -16.71 -13.78
CA LEU A 90 0.86 -17.29 -13.00
C LEU A 90 2.16 -16.51 -13.19
N TRP A 91 2.82 -16.21 -12.07
CA TRP A 91 4.11 -15.54 -12.02
C TRP A 91 5.10 -16.44 -11.28
N GLN A 92 6.27 -16.63 -11.88
CA GLN A 92 7.36 -17.41 -11.30
C GLN A 92 8.48 -16.48 -10.85
N ILE A 93 8.98 -16.71 -9.64
CA ILE A 93 10.07 -15.92 -9.06
C ILE A 93 11.40 -16.64 -9.32
N GLN A 94 12.40 -15.91 -9.81
CA GLN A 94 13.75 -16.43 -10.01
C GLN A 94 14.57 -16.36 -8.71
N LEU A 95 14.45 -17.38 -7.87
CA LEU A 95 15.34 -17.53 -6.72
C LEU A 95 16.71 -18.06 -7.18
N ARG A 96 17.79 -17.48 -6.65
CA ARG A 96 19.18 -17.86 -6.90
C ARG A 96 19.84 -18.26 -5.59
N ASP A 97 20.88 -19.09 -5.66
CA ASP A 97 21.53 -19.69 -4.49
C ASP A 97 22.15 -18.68 -3.50
N GLY A 98 22.48 -17.47 -3.96
CA GLY A 98 23.08 -16.42 -3.14
C GLY A 98 22.10 -15.42 -2.54
N ILE A 99 20.79 -15.65 -2.64
CA ILE A 99 19.76 -14.75 -2.10
C ILE A 99 19.67 -14.94 -0.60
N GLU A 100 19.73 -13.82 0.14
CA GLU A 100 19.52 -13.82 1.58
C GLU A 100 18.02 -13.98 1.84
N MET A 101 17.64 -15.12 2.40
CA MET A 101 16.30 -15.34 2.91
C MET A 101 16.26 -14.86 4.36
N GLY A 102 15.41 -13.88 4.66
CA GLY A 102 15.24 -13.42 6.03
C GLY A 102 14.66 -14.53 6.92
N ASP A 103 15.24 -14.71 8.11
CA ASP A 103 14.66 -15.57 9.14
C ASP A 103 13.33 -14.95 9.60
N ASN A 104 12.22 -15.49 9.07
CA ASN A 104 10.86 -15.07 9.41
C ASN A 104 10.42 -15.54 10.82
N ASP A 105 11.35 -15.66 11.76
CA ASP A 105 11.09 -16.22 13.10
C ASP A 105 10.09 -15.37 13.89
N THR A 106 10.14 -14.04 13.77
CA THR A 106 9.18 -13.12 14.42
C THR A 106 7.73 -13.31 13.93
N ILE A 107 7.54 -13.81 12.70
CA ILE A 107 6.20 -14.11 12.15
C ILE A 107 5.69 -15.46 12.67
N LYS A 108 6.59 -16.43 12.86
CA LYS A 108 6.25 -17.78 13.35
C LYS A 108 5.98 -17.79 14.85
N SER A 109 6.73 -17.00 15.61
CA SER A 109 6.50 -16.77 17.04
C SER A 109 6.10 -15.31 17.27
N PRO A 110 4.85 -14.92 16.96
CA PRO A 110 4.39 -13.60 17.35
C PRO A 110 4.57 -13.47 18.87
N PRO A 111 5.10 -12.33 19.37
CA PRO A 111 5.13 -12.10 20.81
C PRO A 111 3.73 -12.36 21.35
N PRO A 112 3.60 -13.08 22.48
CA PRO A 112 2.30 -13.43 23.02
C PRO A 112 1.50 -12.14 23.12
N LEU A 113 0.44 -12.05 22.30
CA LEU A 113 -0.51 -10.95 22.41
C LEU A 113 -0.90 -10.94 23.87
N GLU A 114 -0.65 -9.84 24.58
CA GLU A 114 -1.11 -9.67 25.95
C GLU A 114 -2.63 -9.85 25.94
N LEU A 115 -3.06 -11.08 26.21
CA LEU A 115 -4.44 -11.49 26.13
C LEU A 115 -5.15 -10.81 27.29
N ASN A 116 -5.76 -9.67 26.99
CA ASN A 116 -6.95 -9.15 27.66
C ASN A 116 -6.85 -9.08 29.19
N SER A 117 -5.76 -8.54 29.75
CA SER A 117 -5.87 -8.02 31.11
C SER A 117 -6.67 -6.70 31.03
N ARG A 118 -7.78 -6.62 31.77
CA ARG A 118 -8.57 -5.37 31.92
C ARG A 118 -7.69 -4.19 32.41
N ARG A 119 -6.51 -4.49 32.98
CA ARG A 119 -5.50 -3.55 33.47
C ARG A 119 -4.67 -2.92 32.34
N ALA A 120 -4.26 -3.67 31.31
CA ALA A 120 -3.49 -3.12 30.19
C ALA A 120 -4.26 -2.01 29.44
N ARG A 121 -5.58 -2.20 29.22
CA ARG A 121 -6.45 -1.16 28.63
C ARG A 121 -6.63 0.10 29.49
N LYS A 122 -6.43 0.00 30.80
CA LYS A 122 -6.51 1.16 31.70
C LYS A 122 -5.19 1.94 31.67
N GLN A 123 -4.06 1.23 31.64
CA GLN A 123 -2.73 1.85 31.53
C GLN A 123 -2.47 2.48 30.16
N GLU A 124 -2.87 1.85 29.05
CA GLU A 124 -2.79 2.46 27.71
C GLU A 124 -3.64 3.74 27.59
N LYS A 125 -4.74 3.81 28.35
CA LYS A 125 -5.61 4.99 28.38
C LYS A 125 -5.02 6.13 29.21
N GLU A 126 -4.26 5.81 30.25
CA GLU A 126 -3.55 6.78 31.10
C GLU A 126 -2.26 7.28 30.42
N PHE A 127 -1.56 6.42 29.67
CA PHE A 127 -0.33 6.78 28.94
C PHE A 127 -0.61 7.65 27.70
N ASN A 128 -1.69 7.39 26.96
CA ASN A 128 -2.07 8.20 25.79
C ASN A 128 -2.79 9.52 26.12
N SER A 129 -3.12 9.78 27.40
CA SER A 129 -3.77 11.03 27.82
C SER A 129 -2.81 12.15 28.22
N ALA A 130 -1.50 11.87 28.31
CA ALA A 130 -0.51 12.85 28.75
C ALA A 130 0.04 13.74 27.61
N ASP A 131 0.02 13.28 26.34
CA ASP A 131 0.72 13.97 25.23
C ASP A 131 -0.17 14.36 24.02
N ALA A 132 -1.49 14.28 24.12
CA ALA A 132 -2.37 14.66 23.01
C ALA A 132 -2.84 16.12 23.12
N ALA A 133 -1.96 17.05 22.75
CA ALA A 133 -2.40 18.35 22.26
C ALA A 133 -3.36 18.13 21.07
N SER A 134 -4.57 18.67 21.21
CA SER A 134 -5.68 18.69 20.24
C SER A 134 -6.46 17.37 20.05
N PRO A 135 -7.70 17.24 20.58
CA PRO A 135 -8.55 16.10 20.29
C PRO A 135 -9.08 16.20 18.86
N LYS A 136 -8.51 15.43 17.93
CA LYS A 136 -9.20 15.13 16.67
C LYS A 136 -10.51 14.40 17.04
N PRO A 137 -11.68 14.79 16.50
CA PRO A 137 -12.95 14.19 16.88
C PRO A 137 -12.95 12.69 16.51
N VAL A 138 -12.74 11.83 17.50
CA VAL A 138 -12.77 10.39 17.31
C VAL A 138 -14.22 9.98 17.12
N ALA A 139 -14.56 9.52 15.91
CA ALA A 139 -15.92 9.09 15.59
C ALA A 139 -16.41 8.02 16.59
N PRO A 140 -17.67 8.10 17.05
CA PRO A 140 -18.20 7.20 18.07
C PRO A 140 -18.27 5.76 17.57
N ARG A 141 -17.77 4.83 18.40
CA ARG A 141 -17.58 3.40 18.05
C ARG A 141 -18.88 2.60 17.86
N PHE A 142 -20.03 3.07 18.35
CA PHE A 142 -21.29 2.35 18.29
C PHE A 142 -22.25 2.94 17.25
N TYR A 143 -22.93 2.08 16.47
CA TYR A 143 -23.84 2.51 15.41
C TYR A 143 -24.92 3.50 15.87
N SER A 144 -25.47 3.33 17.07
CA SER A 144 -26.48 4.23 17.64
C SER A 144 -25.92 5.63 17.95
N ALA A 145 -24.70 5.71 18.46
CA ALA A 145 -24.01 6.98 18.72
C ALA A 145 -23.55 7.64 17.41
N LEU A 146 -23.07 6.85 16.45
CA LEU A 146 -22.70 7.31 15.11
C LEU A 146 -23.91 7.86 14.35
N LYS A 147 -25.08 7.24 14.47
CA LYS A 147 -26.32 7.75 13.87
C LYS A 147 -26.72 9.11 14.44
N LYS A 148 -26.59 9.32 15.76
CA LYS A 148 -26.89 10.61 16.42
C LYS A 148 -25.88 11.68 16.02
N ALA A 149 -24.60 11.36 16.02
CA ALA A 149 -23.54 12.29 15.60
C ALA A 149 -23.65 12.65 14.11
N HIS A 150 -24.04 11.70 13.25
CA HIS A 150 -24.30 11.97 11.82
C HIS A 150 -25.48 12.93 11.60
N GLN A 151 -26.45 13.00 12.51
CA GLN A 151 -27.55 13.97 12.42
C GLN A 151 -27.10 15.40 12.75
N GLN A 152 -26.02 15.53 13.53
CA GLN A 152 -25.44 16.82 13.92
C GLN A 152 -24.40 17.32 12.91
N ARG A 153 -24.15 16.58 11.83
CA ARG A 153 -23.15 16.96 10.82
C ARG A 153 -23.68 18.12 9.97
N THR A 154 -22.80 19.05 9.63
CA THR A 154 -23.04 20.04 8.59
C THR A 154 -22.68 19.43 7.23
N PRO A 155 -23.65 19.27 6.30
CA PRO A 155 -23.34 18.78 4.97
C PRO A 155 -22.46 19.80 4.22
N PRO A 156 -21.45 19.36 3.44
CA PRO A 156 -20.67 20.26 2.60
C PRO A 156 -21.56 20.93 1.57
N GLU A 157 -21.41 22.23 1.34
CA GLU A 157 -22.01 22.92 0.19
C GLU A 157 -20.95 23.02 -0.91
N LEU A 158 -21.32 22.65 -2.13
CA LEU A 158 -20.44 22.73 -3.29
C LEU A 158 -20.87 23.92 -4.14
N ASN A 159 -20.11 25.01 -4.10
CA ASN A 159 -20.32 26.15 -4.96
C ASN A 159 -19.65 25.90 -6.31
N GLU A 160 -20.35 26.24 -7.41
CA GLU A 160 -19.85 26.05 -8.77
C GLU A 160 -18.58 26.87 -9.03
N ASP A 161 -18.42 28.02 -8.35
CA ASP A 161 -17.25 28.90 -8.46
C ASP A 161 -15.96 28.32 -7.84
N ASP A 162 -16.06 27.30 -6.96
CA ASP A 162 -14.90 26.66 -6.32
C ASP A 162 -14.38 25.45 -7.12
N LEU A 163 -14.96 25.16 -8.30
CA LEU A 163 -14.61 24.05 -9.18
C LEU A 163 -13.80 24.54 -10.40
N ASP A 164 -12.50 24.24 -10.42
CA ASP A 164 -11.67 24.42 -11.61
C ASP A 164 -11.65 23.12 -12.43
N GLU A 165 -12.23 23.18 -13.63
CA GLU A 165 -12.18 22.09 -14.60
C GLU A 165 -10.93 22.23 -15.47
N THR A 166 -10.01 21.26 -15.38
CA THR A 166 -8.87 21.19 -16.30
C THR A 166 -8.89 19.88 -17.06
N PHE A 167 -8.76 19.97 -18.38
CA PHE A 167 -8.70 18.83 -19.26
C PHE A 167 -7.25 18.37 -19.40
N VAL A 168 -6.92 17.22 -18.81
CA VAL A 168 -5.60 16.62 -18.94
C VAL A 168 -5.63 15.62 -20.10
N ARG A 169 -4.88 15.90 -21.17
CA ARG A 169 -4.59 14.92 -22.23
C ARG A 169 -3.46 14.02 -21.77
N ASP A 170 -3.76 12.75 -21.52
CA ASP A 170 -2.72 11.76 -21.21
C ASP A 170 -1.78 11.53 -22.41
N ARG A 171 -0.48 11.43 -22.13
CA ARG A 171 0.58 11.11 -23.11
C ARG A 171 0.65 9.63 -23.51
N LEU A 172 -0.31 8.80 -23.11
CA LEU A 172 -0.22 7.33 -23.22
C LEU A 172 -1.46 6.62 -23.84
N ALA A 173 -2.44 7.33 -24.39
CA ALA A 173 -3.61 6.70 -25.00
C ALA A 173 -3.54 6.71 -26.54
N PHE A 174 -3.09 5.59 -27.13
CA PHE A 174 -3.14 5.33 -28.58
C PHE A 174 -4.55 4.90 -29.06
N ARG A 175 -5.61 5.14 -28.30
CA ARG A 175 -6.99 4.91 -28.75
C ARG A 175 -7.88 6.07 -28.36
N ARG A 176 -8.49 6.67 -29.38
CA ARG A 176 -9.46 7.75 -29.33
C ARG A 176 -10.72 7.30 -28.57
N THR A 177 -10.78 7.48 -27.25
CA THR A 177 -12.06 7.59 -26.51
C THR A 177 -11.84 8.18 -25.11
N ALA A 178 -12.72 9.14 -24.79
CA ALA A 178 -13.06 9.72 -23.48
C ALA A 178 -12.04 10.65 -22.80
N ASN A 179 -12.45 11.92 -22.71
CA ASN A 179 -11.81 13.00 -21.98
C ASN A 179 -11.82 12.70 -20.47
N LEU A 180 -10.66 12.73 -19.82
CA LEU A 180 -10.57 12.78 -18.36
C LEU A 180 -10.68 14.24 -17.92
N LEU A 181 -11.82 14.60 -17.32
CA LEU A 181 -12.02 15.90 -16.69
C LEU A 181 -11.40 15.84 -15.30
N ALA A 182 -10.29 16.55 -15.06
CA ALA A 182 -9.78 16.70 -13.71
C ALA A 182 -10.49 17.90 -13.07
N VAL A 183 -11.40 17.63 -12.13
CA VAL A 183 -12.05 18.67 -11.34
C VAL A 183 -11.19 18.95 -10.11
N TYR A 184 -10.76 20.20 -9.97
CA TYR A 184 -9.96 20.69 -8.86
C TYR A 184 -10.81 21.58 -7.96
N PHE A 185 -10.79 21.28 -6.67
CA PHE A 185 -11.33 22.19 -5.66
C PHE A 185 -10.21 23.12 -5.17
N LEU A 186 -10.23 24.39 -5.59
CA LEU A 186 -9.08 25.32 -5.40
C LEU A 186 -8.66 25.43 -3.93
N LYS A 187 -9.63 25.46 -3.01
CA LYS A 187 -9.36 25.67 -1.59
C LYS A 187 -8.61 24.51 -0.93
N ARG A 188 -8.65 23.29 -1.49
CA ARG A 188 -8.10 22.08 -0.82
C ARG A 188 -7.33 21.10 -1.71
N ARG A 189 -7.02 21.45 -2.96
CA ARG A 189 -6.20 20.64 -3.91
C ARG A 189 -6.61 19.16 -3.94
N VAL A 190 -7.90 18.88 -4.09
CA VAL A 190 -8.40 17.51 -4.29
C VAL A 190 -8.53 17.27 -5.78
N SER A 191 -7.73 16.35 -6.33
CA SER A 191 -7.84 15.89 -7.71
C SER A 191 -8.84 14.72 -7.77
N ILE A 192 -9.90 14.86 -8.56
CA ILE A 192 -10.90 13.80 -8.75
C ILE A 192 -10.97 13.48 -10.23
N TYR A 193 -10.77 12.21 -10.56
CA TYR A 193 -10.99 11.67 -11.90
C TYR A 193 -12.39 11.04 -11.94
N PRO A 194 -13.37 11.64 -12.64
CA PRO A 194 -14.62 10.98 -12.96
C PRO A 194 -14.35 9.94 -14.05
N VAL A 195 -14.86 8.74 -13.85
CA VAL A 195 -15.00 7.76 -14.94
C VAL A 195 -16.31 8.11 -15.65
N TYR A 196 -16.22 8.59 -16.89
CA TYR A 196 -17.40 8.90 -17.69
C TYR A 196 -18.03 7.61 -18.22
N ASP A 197 -19.29 7.39 -17.87
CA ASP A 197 -20.22 6.57 -18.66
C ASP A 197 -21.32 7.53 -19.17
N GLN A 198 -21.64 7.46 -20.46
CA GLN A 198 -22.12 8.61 -21.23
C GLN A 198 -23.57 9.07 -20.99
N GLU A 199 -24.37 8.45 -20.11
CA GLU A 199 -25.82 8.77 -20.05
C GLU A 199 -26.46 8.93 -18.66
N GLU A 200 -25.71 8.96 -17.55
CA GLU A 200 -26.33 9.06 -16.21
C GLU A 200 -25.92 10.33 -15.44
N PRO A 201 -26.85 10.98 -14.68
CA PRO A 201 -26.61 12.19 -13.87
C PRO A 201 -25.77 11.92 -12.61
N HIS A 202 -24.83 10.97 -12.65
CA HIS A 202 -23.93 10.63 -11.55
C HIS A 202 -22.71 11.55 -11.44
N GLN A 203 -22.60 12.55 -12.33
CA GLN A 203 -21.40 13.35 -12.55
C GLN A 203 -20.93 14.14 -11.31
N LEU A 204 -21.83 14.48 -10.37
CA LEU A 204 -21.52 15.26 -9.17
C LEU A 204 -21.51 14.45 -7.85
N ILE A 205 -21.80 13.15 -7.89
CA ILE A 205 -21.98 12.34 -6.67
C ILE A 205 -20.63 11.94 -6.05
N LEU A 206 -19.64 11.59 -6.87
CA LEU A 206 -18.32 11.16 -6.40
C LEU A 206 -17.49 12.28 -5.72
N PRO A 207 -17.48 13.52 -6.24
CA PRO A 207 -16.86 14.65 -5.56
C PRO A 207 -17.44 14.89 -4.16
N PHE A 208 -18.76 14.87 -4.06
CA PHE A 208 -19.48 15.14 -2.81
C PHE A 208 -19.15 14.12 -1.71
N VAL A 209 -19.12 12.83 -2.04
CA VAL A 209 -18.81 11.76 -1.06
C VAL A 209 -17.38 11.86 -0.53
N LYS A 210 -16.44 12.32 -1.36
CA LYS A 210 -15.04 12.52 -0.94
C LYS A 210 -14.89 13.78 -0.08
N LEU A 211 -15.55 14.88 -0.46
CA LEU A 211 -15.57 16.11 0.33
C LEU A 211 -16.19 15.89 1.72
N ASP A 212 -17.33 15.20 1.79
CA ASP A 212 -18.00 14.85 3.06
C ASP A 212 -17.10 14.02 3.99
N LYS A 213 -16.20 13.18 3.45
CA LYS A 213 -15.22 12.43 4.25
C LYS A 213 -14.07 13.29 4.77
N ILE A 214 -13.66 14.30 4.00
CA ILE A 214 -12.59 15.23 4.38
C ILE A 214 -13.11 16.18 5.47
N GLU A 215 -14.34 16.67 5.33
CA GLU A 215 -14.95 17.60 6.27
C GLU A 215 -15.46 16.91 7.54
N ASN A 216 -16.02 15.71 7.40
CA ASN A 216 -16.63 14.97 8.50
C ASN A 216 -16.00 13.57 8.64
N PRO A 217 -14.73 13.49 9.10
CA PRO A 217 -14.02 12.22 9.21
C PRO A 217 -14.74 11.26 10.15
N GLY A 218 -15.11 10.07 9.64
CA GLY A 218 -15.80 9.03 10.40
C GLY A 218 -17.30 9.29 10.67
N LEU A 219 -17.83 10.41 10.20
CA LEU A 219 -19.26 10.77 10.26
C LEU A 219 -19.88 10.89 8.87
N SER A 220 -19.15 10.54 7.81
CA SER A 220 -19.64 10.61 6.43
C SER A 220 -20.83 9.67 6.19
N LYS A 221 -21.62 9.97 5.14
CA LYS A 221 -22.76 9.12 4.74
C LYS A 221 -22.32 7.68 4.40
N GLY A 222 -21.14 7.54 3.78
CA GLY A 222 -20.56 6.23 3.45
C GLY A 222 -20.17 5.42 4.69
N ASP A 223 -19.63 6.08 5.71
CA ASP A 223 -19.23 5.40 6.95
C ASP A 223 -20.43 4.95 7.77
N LEU A 224 -21.52 5.73 7.77
CA LEU A 224 -22.78 5.32 8.39
C LEU A 224 -23.41 4.10 7.72
N GLN A 225 -23.35 4.02 6.38
CA GLN A 225 -23.85 2.86 5.63
C GLN A 225 -23.02 1.61 5.92
N ARG A 226 -21.69 1.73 5.94
CA ARG A 226 -20.78 0.64 6.33
C ARG A 226 -21.04 0.17 7.75
N ALA A 227 -21.20 1.10 8.70
CA ALA A 227 -21.52 0.78 10.09
C ALA A 227 -22.88 0.06 10.24
N LYS A 228 -23.89 0.49 9.46
CA LYS A 228 -25.22 -0.16 9.41
C LYS A 228 -25.12 -1.60 8.90
N HIS A 229 -24.29 -1.83 7.87
CA HIS A 229 -24.04 -3.16 7.31
C HIS A 229 -23.39 -4.08 8.35
N ASN A 230 -22.30 -3.61 8.97
CA ASN A 230 -21.56 -4.37 9.99
C ASN A 230 -22.43 -4.73 11.20
N GLU A 231 -23.28 -3.81 11.66
CA GLU A 231 -24.21 -4.07 12.76
C GLU A 231 -25.30 -5.11 12.38
N ARG A 232 -25.78 -5.10 11.12
CA ARG A 232 -26.70 -6.14 10.62
C ARG A 232 -26.04 -7.51 10.60
N GLU A 233 -24.80 -7.60 10.10
CA GLU A 233 -24.05 -8.86 10.12
C GLU A 233 -23.84 -9.38 11.53
N ARG A 234 -23.44 -8.51 12.46
CA ARG A 234 -23.25 -8.87 13.87
C ARG A 234 -24.52 -9.48 14.46
N ARG A 235 -25.69 -8.90 14.17
CA ARG A 235 -26.99 -9.44 14.60
C ARG A 235 -27.30 -10.79 13.97
N ARG A 236 -27.01 -10.98 12.67
CA ARG A 236 -27.17 -12.27 11.99
C ARG A 236 -26.28 -13.34 12.62
N ARG A 237 -24.99 -13.05 12.83
CA ARG A 237 -24.05 -13.98 13.48
C ARG A 237 -24.48 -14.34 14.90
N LYS A 238 -24.96 -13.38 15.69
CA LYS A 238 -25.49 -13.64 17.05
C LYS A 238 -26.73 -14.54 17.02
N LYS A 239 -27.67 -14.30 16.10
CA LYS A 239 -28.87 -15.13 15.94
C LYS A 239 -28.52 -16.56 15.50
N ALA A 240 -27.60 -16.69 14.53
CA ALA A 240 -27.11 -17.98 14.07
C ALA A 240 -26.43 -18.77 15.21
N LYS A 241 -25.53 -18.13 15.96
CA LYS A 241 -24.89 -18.75 17.14
C LYS A 241 -25.92 -19.19 18.18
N LYS A 242 -26.92 -18.36 18.49
CA LYS A 242 -27.98 -18.70 19.45
C LYS A 242 -28.84 -19.88 18.96
N LYS A 243 -29.11 -19.96 17.65
CA LYS A 243 -29.85 -21.08 17.05
C LYS A 243 -29.03 -22.37 17.10
N ALA A 244 -27.75 -22.32 16.76
CA ALA A 244 -26.84 -23.46 16.84
C ALA A 244 -26.73 -23.99 18.27
N LEU A 245 -26.50 -23.12 19.26
CA LEU A 245 -26.46 -23.47 20.68
C LEU A 245 -27.78 -24.11 21.16
N LYS A 246 -28.93 -23.64 20.64
CA LYS A 246 -30.23 -24.23 20.97
C LYS A 246 -30.38 -25.61 20.33
N GLN A 247 -29.96 -25.79 19.07
CA GLN A 247 -29.97 -27.08 18.39
C GLN A 247 -29.04 -28.11 19.07
N GLU A 248 -27.84 -27.69 19.46
CA GLU A 248 -26.92 -28.52 20.25
C GLU A 248 -27.55 -28.93 21.58
N ARG A 249 -28.16 -27.98 22.30
CA ARG A 249 -28.86 -28.28 23.55
C ARG A 249 -30.02 -29.25 23.34
N ASP A 250 -30.86 -29.00 22.34
CA ASP A 250 -32.03 -29.83 22.06
C ASP A 250 -31.60 -31.24 21.57
N ALA A 251 -30.46 -31.37 20.89
CA ALA A 251 -29.87 -32.67 20.51
C ALA A 251 -29.30 -33.45 21.71
N ILE A 252 -28.71 -32.76 22.68
CA ILE A 252 -28.20 -33.37 23.93
C ILE A 252 -29.34 -33.86 24.83
N PHE A 253 -30.47 -33.15 24.84
CA PHE A 253 -31.63 -33.47 25.69
C PHE A 253 -32.76 -34.19 24.95
N ALA A 254 -32.55 -34.63 23.70
CA ALA A 254 -33.53 -35.42 22.98
C ALA A 254 -33.70 -36.80 23.66
N PRO A 255 -34.93 -37.23 24.00
CA PRO A 255 -35.14 -38.54 24.59
C PRO A 255 -34.72 -39.62 23.59
N SER A 256 -33.80 -40.50 24.00
CA SER A 256 -33.50 -41.71 23.26
C SER A 256 -34.74 -42.60 23.33
N ASP A 257 -35.57 -42.61 22.29
CA ASP A 257 -36.66 -43.57 22.18
C ASP A 257 -36.05 -44.98 22.20
N LYS A 258 -36.33 -45.67 23.31
CA LYS A 258 -35.93 -47.05 23.56
C LYS A 258 -36.68 -47.96 22.60
N SER A 259 -35.90 -48.77 21.90
CA SER A 259 -36.33 -49.98 21.18
C SER A 259 -36.95 -51.00 22.12
#